data_AF-A0A2V5RKE1-F1
#
_entry.id   AF-A0A2V5RKE1-F1
#
_cell.length_a   1.000
_cell.length_b   1.000
_cell.length_c   1.000
_cell.angle_alpha   90.00
_cell.angle_beta   90.00
_cell.angle_gamma   90.00
#
_symmetry.space_group_name_H-M   'P 1'
#
loop_
_entity.id
_entity.type
_entity.pdbx_description
1 polymer ?
#
loop_
_entity_poly.entity_id
_entity_poly.type
_entity_poly.pdbx_seq_one_letter_code
_entity_poly.pdbx_strand_id
1 'polypeptide(L)'
;FFNIIGLPPQIGRTFSEEEDKVGAPPVVVISDRLWQRAFNRDAKILGQAITLHDQSYTVIGVMPRQMTSPQDTDVWLSMIRRSNNGVWMSRTIHPMIYVWGKLKPRVTVEQTRTEMKGIAARLEKTYPDTNRGETAVVTPLLDNLVGKYRTNLGLLLGAVGLVLLIACANLANLFAARGAARAREFAIHAAVGATRGQIIKKLLIESFVVALLGGALGFLFAVWVRNGLVALSPGDVSRFQEVSFDPRVLGFTFLVASVTTVLFGLWPAWQASHADVQVALKEGSSGSGDPPSAKRARDWLVISEIALTLPLLVAAGLVLKSFSRLQSLSLGYEPRALFTARFELPWRIYNNREKIDTFGKALLDKVRAIPGVQNAAISSNGPLMGGWQTGFWREENPRPQPSDMLNGDLEVVAGDYFQTLKVPLVRGRTFNERDTKDSPRVIIIDQAM
;
A
#
# COMPACT_ATOMS: atom_id res chain seq x y z
N PHE A 1 16.19 -3.38 18.09
CA PHE A 1 15.26 -2.71 17.15
C PHE A 1 15.87 -1.43 16.56
N PHE A 2 16.03 -0.35 17.33
CA PHE A 2 16.49 0.96 16.81
C PHE A 2 17.80 0.92 16.02
N ASN A 3 18.79 0.15 16.47
CA ASN A 3 20.07 -0.03 15.76
C ASN A 3 19.92 -0.69 14.38
N ILE A 4 18.90 -1.53 14.18
CA ILE A 4 18.63 -2.18 12.89
C ILE A 4 17.99 -1.17 11.94
N ILE A 5 17.10 -0.31 12.44
CA ILE A 5 16.48 0.75 11.66
C ILE A 5 17.49 1.83 11.29
N GLY A 6 18.43 2.12 12.18
CA GLY A 6 19.48 3.10 11.95
C GLY A 6 19.01 4.55 12.05
N LEU A 7 17.86 4.81 12.68
CA LEU A 7 17.37 6.16 12.96
C LEU A 7 17.66 6.52 14.43
N PRO A 8 18.53 7.50 14.71
CA PRO A 8 18.77 7.98 16.07
C PRO A 8 17.57 8.82 16.56
N PRO A 9 17.36 8.94 17.88
CA PRO A 9 16.36 9.84 18.43
C PRO A 9 16.72 11.31 18.16
N GLN A 10 15.70 12.18 18.03
CA GLN A 10 15.89 13.63 17.89
C GLN A 10 16.44 14.26 19.17
N ILE A 11 15.92 13.82 20.31
CA ILE A 11 16.36 14.21 21.65
C ILE A 11 16.39 12.99 22.56
N GLY A 12 17.32 12.98 23.53
CA GLY A 12 17.48 11.88 24.47
C GLY A 12 18.19 10.66 23.86
N ARG A 13 17.76 9.47 24.23
CA ARG A 13 18.38 8.19 23.84
C ARG A 13 17.33 7.08 23.65
N THR A 14 17.79 5.93 23.19
CA THR A 14 17.00 4.69 23.15
C THR A 14 17.35 3.78 24.34
N PHE A 15 16.74 2.60 24.38
CA PHE A 15 16.92 1.60 25.44
C PHE A 15 18.35 1.05 25.49
N SER A 16 18.87 0.86 26.71
CA SER A 16 20.08 0.06 26.96
C SER A 16 19.75 -1.42 27.19
N GLU A 17 20.76 -2.29 27.16
CA GLU A 17 20.57 -3.72 27.47
C GLU A 17 20.13 -3.96 28.92
N GLU A 18 20.52 -3.10 29.86
CA GLU A 18 20.10 -3.18 31.26
C GLU A 18 18.61 -2.83 31.46
N GLU A 19 18.06 -2.02 30.55
CA GLU A 19 16.64 -1.62 30.56
C GLU A 19 15.73 -2.65 29.89
N ASP A 20 16.29 -3.53 29.04
CA ASP A 20 15.58 -4.63 28.38
C ASP A 20 15.67 -5.92 29.20
N LYS A 21 15.37 -5.83 30.50
CA LYS A 21 15.38 -6.96 31.46
C LYS A 21 14.13 -6.95 32.32
N VAL A 22 13.71 -8.14 32.76
CA VAL A 22 12.64 -8.27 33.77
C VAL A 22 13.02 -7.49 35.03
N GLY A 23 12.10 -6.66 35.53
CA GLY A 23 12.31 -5.87 36.74
C GLY A 23 13.07 -4.54 36.53
N ALA A 24 13.60 -4.27 35.35
CA ALA A 24 14.26 -3.00 35.04
C ALA A 24 13.30 -1.80 35.20
N PRO A 25 13.80 -0.57 35.41
CA PRO A 25 12.97 0.63 35.49
C PRO A 25 12.05 0.78 34.26
N PRO A 26 10.78 1.20 34.45
CA PRO A 26 9.86 1.43 33.34
C PRO A 26 10.25 2.70 32.59
N VAL A 27 10.96 2.54 31.47
CA VAL A 27 11.33 3.62 30.56
C VAL A 27 10.62 3.47 29.22
N VAL A 28 10.49 4.59 28.50
CA VAL A 28 9.74 4.66 27.24
C VAL A 28 10.39 5.60 26.24
N VAL A 29 10.28 5.26 24.96
CA VAL A 29 10.62 6.15 23.84
C VAL A 29 9.33 6.52 23.13
N ILE A 30 9.13 7.80 22.80
CA ILE A 30 7.89 8.28 22.17
C ILE A 30 8.13 8.81 20.75
N SER A 31 7.08 8.88 19.94
CA SER A 31 7.13 9.42 18.58
C SER A 31 7.08 10.95 18.57
N ASP A 32 7.58 11.58 17.50
CA ASP A 32 7.39 13.03 17.28
C ASP A 32 5.91 13.41 17.24
N ARG A 33 5.04 12.53 16.72
CA ARG A 33 3.60 12.77 16.61
C ARG A 33 2.96 12.88 17.98
N LEU A 34 3.25 11.93 18.88
CA LEU A 34 2.74 11.98 20.25
C LEU A 34 3.32 13.19 20.99
N TRP A 35 4.63 13.45 20.84
CA TRP A 35 5.30 14.61 21.42
C TRP A 35 4.66 15.93 20.98
N GLN A 36 4.29 16.07 19.71
CA GLN A 36 3.59 17.23 19.20
C GLN A 36 2.16 17.33 19.73
N ARG A 37 1.37 16.26 19.61
CA ARG A 37 -0.08 16.28 19.89
C ARG A 37 -0.40 16.42 21.37
N ALA A 38 0.34 15.73 22.24
CA ALA A 38 0.03 15.65 23.66
C ALA A 38 0.92 16.52 24.55
N PHE A 39 2.12 16.88 24.07
CA PHE A 39 3.13 17.55 24.88
C PHE A 39 3.66 18.85 24.24
N ASN A 40 3.00 19.36 23.19
CA ASN A 40 3.35 20.62 22.50
C ASN A 40 4.83 20.73 22.08
N ARG A 41 5.49 19.59 21.81
CA ARG A 41 6.94 19.51 21.58
C ARG A 41 7.81 20.12 22.69
N ASP A 42 7.37 20.07 23.95
CA ASP A 42 8.20 20.53 25.06
C ASP A 42 9.37 19.56 25.29
N ALA A 43 10.62 20.05 25.17
CA ALA A 43 11.82 19.27 25.41
C ALA A 43 11.95 18.79 26.87
N LYS A 44 11.23 19.41 27.80
CA LYS A 44 11.14 18.97 29.20
C LYS A 44 10.50 17.61 29.37
N ILE A 45 9.90 17.04 28.31
CA ILE A 45 9.36 15.67 28.37
C ILE A 45 10.44 14.64 28.71
N LEU A 46 11.72 14.89 28.38
CA LEU A 46 12.81 13.99 28.76
C LEU A 46 12.94 13.90 30.29
N GLY A 47 12.95 12.68 30.81
CA GLY A 47 12.98 12.42 32.25
C GLY A 47 11.63 12.56 32.95
N GLN A 48 10.59 13.05 32.27
CA GLN A 48 9.24 13.08 32.83
C GLN A 48 8.55 11.73 32.72
N ALA A 49 7.63 11.48 33.65
CA ALA A 49 6.81 10.29 33.68
C ALA A 49 5.52 10.49 32.89
N ILE A 50 5.19 9.51 32.04
CA ILE A 50 3.88 9.37 31.41
C ILE A 50 3.21 8.09 31.92
N THR A 51 1.89 8.08 32.06
CA THR A 51 1.17 6.90 32.55
C THR A 51 0.62 6.09 31.37
N LEU A 52 0.97 4.80 31.31
CA LEU A 52 0.48 3.84 30.33
C LEU A 52 -0.09 2.63 31.06
N HIS A 53 -1.36 2.30 30.81
CA HIS A 53 -2.08 1.16 31.41
C HIS A 53 -1.88 1.01 32.92
N ASP A 54 -1.95 2.11 33.70
CA ASP A 54 -1.71 2.19 35.16
C ASP A 54 -0.27 2.24 35.65
N GLN A 55 0.72 2.11 34.76
CA GLN A 55 2.13 2.18 35.12
C GLN A 55 2.76 3.49 34.65
N SER A 56 3.54 4.11 35.53
CA SER A 56 4.36 5.27 35.19
C SER A 56 5.61 4.84 34.43
N TYR A 57 5.88 5.49 33.29
CA TYR A 57 7.04 5.28 32.44
C TYR A 57 7.80 6.59 32.26
N THR A 58 9.11 6.57 32.52
CA THR A 58 9.97 7.72 32.28
C THR A 58 10.35 7.82 30.81
N VAL A 59 10.07 8.96 30.18
CA VAL A 59 10.44 9.22 28.78
C VAL A 59 11.95 9.44 28.68
N ILE A 60 12.63 8.58 27.92
CA ILE A 60 14.10 8.62 27.75
C ILE A 60 14.53 9.14 26.38
N GLY A 61 13.61 9.24 25.43
CA GLY A 61 13.91 9.77 24.10
C GLY A 61 12.67 10.01 23.23
N VAL A 62 12.86 10.84 22.21
CA VAL A 62 11.85 11.12 21.19
C VAL A 62 12.39 10.77 19.82
N MET A 63 11.69 9.92 19.06
CA MET A 63 12.10 9.51 17.73
C MET A 63 11.79 10.59 16.66
N PRO A 64 12.54 10.60 15.54
CA PRO A 64 12.28 11.48 14.40
C PRO A 64 10.93 11.20 13.75
N ARG A 65 10.35 12.20 13.08
CA ARG A 65 9.05 12.09 12.38
C ARG A 65 8.96 10.91 11.42
N GLN A 66 10.08 10.55 10.81
CA GLN A 66 10.21 9.45 9.86
C GLN A 66 10.10 8.07 10.54
N MET A 67 10.24 7.99 11.86
CA MET A 67 10.08 6.74 12.61
C MET A 67 8.59 6.48 12.88
N THR A 68 7.96 5.74 11.97
CA THR A 68 6.56 5.28 12.11
C THR A 68 6.45 3.77 12.36
N SER A 69 7.57 3.05 12.32
CA SER A 69 7.62 1.59 12.41
C SER A 69 7.19 1.04 13.79
N PRO A 70 6.50 -0.13 13.84
CA PRO A 70 6.07 -0.94 12.70
C PRO A 70 4.77 -0.48 12.01
N GLN A 71 3.89 0.24 12.72
CA GLN A 71 2.62 0.78 12.20
C GLN A 71 2.27 2.05 12.99
N ASP A 72 2.51 3.23 12.41
CA ASP A 72 2.28 4.56 13.02
C ASP A 72 2.41 4.60 14.55
N THR A 73 3.54 4.10 15.04
CA THR A 73 3.73 3.83 16.47
C THR A 73 3.97 5.11 17.25
N ASP A 74 3.19 5.31 18.32
CA ASP A 74 3.34 6.47 19.20
C ASP A 74 4.33 6.22 20.34
N VAL A 75 4.48 4.97 20.75
CA VAL A 75 5.21 4.58 21.94
C VAL A 75 5.94 3.26 21.70
N TRP A 76 7.24 3.22 22.00
CA TRP A 76 8.02 1.98 22.05
C TRP A 76 8.31 1.62 23.50
N LEU A 77 8.18 0.34 23.83
CA LEU A 77 8.46 -0.24 25.14
C LEU A 77 9.44 -1.39 24.98
N SER A 78 10.22 -1.67 26.03
CA SER A 78 11.00 -2.91 26.11
C SER A 78 10.06 -4.12 26.14
N MET A 79 10.35 -5.09 25.26
CA MET A 79 9.60 -6.34 25.19
C MET A 79 9.98 -7.28 26.34
N ILE A 80 11.27 -7.38 26.68
CA ILE A 80 11.77 -8.33 27.69
C ILE A 80 11.31 -7.95 29.09
N ARG A 81 11.00 -6.67 29.37
CA ARG A 81 10.33 -6.30 30.63
C ARG A 81 9.01 -7.04 30.89
N ARG A 82 8.37 -7.58 29.85
CA ARG A 82 7.11 -8.34 29.94
C ARG A 82 7.32 -9.86 29.85
N SER A 83 8.57 -10.34 29.74
CA SER A 83 8.88 -11.77 29.56
C SER A 83 8.86 -12.59 30.86
N ASN A 84 8.36 -12.03 31.96
CA ASN A 84 8.04 -12.80 33.18
C ASN A 84 6.58 -13.28 33.19
N ASN A 85 5.81 -12.97 32.16
CA ASN A 85 4.46 -13.48 32.02
C ASN A 85 4.50 -14.93 31.50
N GLY A 86 4.01 -15.88 32.32
CA GLY A 86 4.01 -17.31 31.99
C GLY A 86 3.28 -17.65 30.68
N VAL A 87 2.28 -16.86 30.30
CA VAL A 87 1.57 -17.00 29.01
C VAL A 87 2.51 -16.69 27.84
N TRP A 88 3.30 -15.61 27.94
CA TRP A 88 4.24 -15.19 26.90
C TRP A 88 5.46 -16.09 26.79
N MET A 89 5.77 -16.83 27.86
CA MET A 89 6.86 -17.80 27.90
C MET A 89 6.45 -19.20 27.46
N SER A 90 5.15 -19.44 27.25
CA SER A 90 4.67 -20.75 26.80
C SER A 90 4.95 -20.95 25.32
N ARG A 91 5.59 -22.08 24.97
CA ARG A 91 5.78 -22.50 23.57
C ARG A 91 4.48 -22.87 22.86
N THR A 92 3.38 -23.06 23.58
CA THR A 92 2.06 -23.33 22.99
C THR A 92 1.30 -22.06 22.63
N ILE A 93 1.89 -20.89 22.92
CA ILE A 93 1.27 -19.58 22.69
C ILE A 93 2.25 -18.80 21.87
N HIS A 94 1.88 -18.55 20.61
CA HIS A 94 2.71 -17.82 19.66
C HIS A 94 2.12 -16.43 19.48
N PRO A 95 2.46 -15.46 20.37
CA PRO A 95 2.12 -14.08 20.08
C PRO A 95 2.79 -13.73 18.75
N MET A 96 2.03 -13.16 17.82
CA MET A 96 2.48 -12.81 16.47
C MET A 96 3.61 -11.77 16.54
N ILE A 97 4.85 -12.23 16.75
CA ILE A 97 6.04 -11.39 16.89
C ILE A 97 6.72 -11.29 15.53
N TYR A 98 6.80 -10.08 15.00
CA TYR A 98 7.60 -9.77 13.83
C TYR A 98 9.02 -9.42 14.24
N VAL A 99 10.00 -10.09 13.64
CA VAL A 99 11.42 -9.90 13.93
C VAL A 99 12.10 -9.25 12.74
N TRP A 100 12.88 -8.20 13.00
CA TRP A 100 13.73 -7.58 12.00
C TRP A 100 15.17 -8.03 12.21
N GLY A 101 15.81 -8.47 11.12
CA GLY A 101 17.20 -8.93 11.13
C GLY A 101 18.06 -8.12 10.16
N LYS A 102 19.32 -7.90 10.54
CA LYS A 102 20.34 -7.34 9.65
C LYS A 102 21.31 -8.45 9.25
N LEU A 103 21.40 -8.74 7.96
CA LEU A 103 22.35 -9.73 7.45
C LEU A 103 23.78 -9.24 7.63
N LYS A 104 24.71 -10.17 7.90
CA LYS A 104 26.14 -9.89 7.86
C LYS A 104 26.55 -9.47 6.44
N PRO A 105 27.63 -8.67 6.29
CA PRO A 105 28.17 -8.37 4.96
C PRO A 105 28.43 -9.64 4.17
N ARG A 106 28.06 -9.64 2.88
CA ARG A 106 28.24 -10.74 1.91
C ARG A 106 27.39 -12.00 2.15
N VAL A 107 26.53 -12.04 3.16
CA VAL A 107 25.57 -13.14 3.34
C VAL A 107 24.34 -12.88 2.47
N THR A 108 23.93 -13.89 1.69
CA THR A 108 22.75 -13.79 0.83
C THR A 108 21.46 -14.17 1.57
N VAL A 109 20.33 -13.73 1.01
CA VAL A 109 19.00 -14.10 1.52
C VAL A 109 18.78 -15.61 1.43
N GLU A 110 19.25 -16.26 0.35
CA GLU A 110 19.13 -17.72 0.19
C GLU A 110 19.97 -18.52 1.20
N GLN A 111 21.17 -18.05 1.52
CA GLN A 111 21.97 -18.63 2.60
C GLN A 111 21.23 -18.51 3.94
N THR A 112 20.64 -17.33 4.21
CA THR A 112 19.86 -17.10 5.42
C THR A 112 18.63 -17.99 5.49
N ARG A 113 17.90 -18.16 4.36
CA ARG A 113 16.75 -19.09 4.26
C ARG A 113 17.17 -20.52 4.59
N THR A 114 18.32 -20.95 4.08
CA THR A 114 18.86 -22.29 4.32
C THR A 114 19.23 -22.48 5.79
N GLU A 115 19.92 -21.51 6.38
CA GLU A 115 20.30 -21.55 7.79
C GLU A 115 19.08 -21.57 8.72
N MET A 116 18.08 -20.72 8.44
CA MET A 116 16.83 -20.66 9.20
C MET A 116 16.03 -21.96 9.10
N LYS A 117 16.00 -22.63 7.94
CA LYS A 117 15.42 -23.98 7.80
C LYS A 117 16.15 -24.99 8.67
N GLY A 118 17.48 -24.94 8.72
CA GLY A 118 18.28 -25.80 9.58
C GLY A 118 18.02 -25.56 11.08
N ILE A 119 17.84 -24.31 11.49
CA ILE A 119 17.43 -23.95 12.86
C ILE A 119 16.04 -24.50 13.17
N ALA A 120 15.07 -24.29 12.28
CA ALA A 120 13.71 -24.78 12.43
C ALA A 120 13.66 -26.31 12.59
N ALA A 121 14.38 -27.05 11.75
CA ALA A 121 14.46 -28.51 11.85
C ALA A 121 15.07 -29.00 13.18
N ARG A 122 16.06 -28.28 13.73
CA ARG A 122 16.60 -28.60 15.06
C ARG A 122 15.57 -28.30 16.16
N LEU A 123 14.87 -27.18 16.08
CA LEU A 123 13.83 -26.82 17.03
C LEU A 123 12.66 -27.80 16.99
N GLU A 124 12.27 -28.28 15.82
CA GLU A 124 11.28 -29.35 15.66
C GLU A 124 11.72 -30.63 16.36
N LYS A 125 13.00 -31.03 16.22
CA LYS A 125 13.52 -32.21 16.93
C LYS A 125 13.55 -32.03 18.45
N THR A 126 13.87 -30.82 18.93
CA THR A 126 13.93 -30.52 20.38
C THR A 126 12.54 -30.33 20.99
N TYR A 127 11.59 -29.78 20.23
CA TYR A 127 10.25 -29.41 20.68
C TYR A 127 9.18 -29.93 19.69
N PRO A 128 9.06 -31.26 19.53
CA PRO A 128 8.19 -31.84 18.50
C PRO A 128 6.72 -31.49 18.69
N ASP A 129 6.26 -31.24 19.91
CA ASP A 129 4.85 -30.93 20.18
C ASP A 129 4.44 -29.50 19.75
N THR A 130 5.39 -28.57 19.64
CA THR A 130 5.11 -27.15 19.36
C THR A 130 5.77 -26.60 18.11
N ASN A 131 6.75 -27.31 17.54
CA ASN A 131 7.54 -26.83 16.40
C ASN A 131 7.49 -27.77 15.19
N ARG A 132 6.68 -28.83 15.22
CA ARG A 132 6.49 -29.71 14.07
C ARG A 132 5.87 -28.95 12.90
N GLY A 133 6.52 -28.98 11.74
CA GLY A 133 6.09 -28.23 10.55
C GLY A 133 6.28 -26.72 10.65
N GLU A 134 6.73 -26.18 11.78
CA GLU A 134 6.95 -24.74 11.95
C GLU A 134 8.28 -24.31 11.31
N THR A 135 8.27 -23.18 10.61
CA THR A 135 9.47 -22.66 9.95
C THR A 135 9.52 -21.14 9.94
N ALA A 136 10.71 -20.60 9.73
CA ALA A 136 10.91 -19.16 9.60
C ALA A 136 10.96 -18.75 8.12
N VAL A 137 10.07 -17.85 7.73
CA VAL A 137 10.07 -17.26 6.39
C VAL A 137 10.96 -16.02 6.39
N VAL A 138 12.02 -16.05 5.58
CA VAL A 138 12.93 -14.90 5.41
C VAL A 138 12.56 -14.14 4.15
N THR A 139 12.05 -12.92 4.36
CA THR A 139 11.68 -11.99 3.29
C THR A 139 12.53 -10.72 3.42
N PRO A 140 13.17 -10.24 2.33
CA PRO A 140 13.83 -8.93 2.34
C PRO A 140 12.86 -7.84 2.81
N LEU A 141 13.31 -6.98 3.72
CA LEU A 141 12.43 -5.97 4.35
C LEU A 141 11.74 -5.08 3.31
N LEU A 142 12.45 -4.66 2.27
CA LEU A 142 11.87 -3.85 1.20
C LEU A 142 10.76 -4.59 0.46
N ASP A 143 10.94 -5.88 0.16
CA ASP A 143 9.91 -6.67 -0.53
C ASP A 143 8.72 -6.97 0.38
N ASN A 144 8.94 -7.14 1.68
CA ASN A 144 7.85 -7.30 2.66
C ASN A 144 7.00 -6.02 2.77
N LEU A 145 7.63 -4.83 2.78
CA LEU A 145 6.95 -3.55 2.91
C LEU A 145 6.32 -3.05 1.61
N VAL A 146 7.01 -3.22 0.46
CA VAL A 146 6.60 -2.62 -0.82
C VAL A 146 6.50 -3.60 -2.00
N GLY A 147 6.78 -4.89 -1.81
CA GLY A 147 6.82 -5.87 -2.90
C GLY A 147 5.51 -5.97 -3.68
N LYS A 148 4.36 -5.98 -2.99
CA LYS A 148 3.04 -5.96 -3.65
C LYS A 148 2.78 -4.66 -4.43
N TYR A 149 3.32 -3.53 -3.97
CA TYR A 149 3.18 -2.25 -4.66
C TYR A 149 4.03 -2.19 -5.93
N ARG A 150 5.21 -2.84 -5.97
CA ARG A 150 6.08 -2.87 -7.15
C ARG A 150 5.36 -3.40 -8.39
N THR A 151 4.61 -4.49 -8.25
CA THR A 151 3.84 -5.07 -9.37
C THR A 151 2.79 -4.08 -9.88
N ASN A 152 2.03 -3.48 -8.98
CA ASN A 152 0.99 -2.51 -9.35
C ASN A 152 1.58 -1.25 -9.99
N LEU A 153 2.70 -0.75 -9.48
CA LEU A 153 3.42 0.38 -10.05
C LEU A 153 4.03 0.05 -11.43
N GLY A 154 4.53 -1.18 -11.61
CA GLY A 154 5.00 -1.65 -12.92
C GLY A 154 3.89 -1.73 -13.95
N LEU A 155 2.71 -2.21 -13.55
CA LEU A 155 1.52 -2.23 -14.42
C LEU A 155 1.09 -0.80 -14.79
N LEU A 156 1.09 0.12 -13.82
CA LEU A 156 0.78 1.52 -14.05
C LEU A 156 1.80 2.18 -15.00
N LEU A 157 3.10 1.90 -14.81
CA LEU A 157 4.15 2.40 -15.71
C LEU A 157 3.98 1.86 -17.14
N GLY A 158 3.63 0.57 -17.29
CA GLY A 158 3.30 -0.02 -18.58
C GLY A 158 2.12 0.67 -19.26
N ALA A 159 1.04 0.93 -18.51
CA ALA A 159 -0.13 1.66 -19.02
C ALA A 159 0.24 3.09 -19.46
N VAL A 160 1.01 3.82 -18.66
CA VAL A 160 1.52 5.16 -19.03
C VAL A 160 2.39 5.09 -20.28
N GLY A 161 3.22 4.06 -20.43
CA GLY A 161 4.02 3.82 -21.64
C GLY A 161 3.16 3.62 -22.89
N LEU A 162 2.06 2.86 -22.80
CA LEU A 162 1.12 2.68 -23.90
C LEU A 162 0.42 4.00 -24.27
N VAL A 163 0.00 4.79 -23.28
CA VAL A 163 -0.59 6.13 -23.50
C VAL A 163 0.42 7.06 -24.20
N LEU A 164 1.69 7.02 -23.79
CA LEU A 164 2.75 7.77 -24.45
C LEU A 164 2.92 7.34 -25.91
N LEU A 165 2.91 6.04 -26.22
CA LEU A 165 3.01 5.54 -27.60
C LEU A 165 1.83 6.00 -28.46
N ILE A 166 0.62 6.02 -27.91
CA ILE A 166 -0.58 6.56 -28.57
C ILE A 166 -0.41 8.06 -28.84
N ALA A 167 0.08 8.83 -27.86
CA ALA A 167 0.35 10.24 -28.03
C ALA A 167 1.42 10.49 -29.11
N CYS A 168 2.45 9.63 -29.17
CA CYS A 168 3.49 9.70 -30.20
C CYS A 168 2.95 9.40 -31.61
N ALA A 169 2.09 8.38 -31.76
CA ALA A 169 1.44 8.07 -33.03
C ALA A 169 0.56 9.24 -33.51
N ASN A 170 -0.19 9.85 -32.59
CA ASN A 170 -0.97 11.06 -32.86
C ASN A 170 -0.11 12.24 -33.31
N LEU A 171 1.02 12.45 -32.64
CA LEU A 171 1.96 13.52 -32.99
C LEU A 171 2.57 13.29 -34.38
N ALA A 172 2.94 12.06 -34.70
CA ALA A 172 3.44 11.67 -36.01
C ALA A 172 2.40 11.93 -37.12
N ASN A 173 1.14 11.55 -36.87
CA ASN A 173 0.03 11.80 -37.80
C ASN A 173 -0.20 13.30 -38.01
N LEU A 174 -0.21 14.10 -36.94
CA LEU A 174 -0.39 15.54 -37.02
C LEU A 174 0.75 16.23 -37.79
N PHE A 175 2.00 15.84 -37.52
CA PHE A 175 3.15 16.40 -38.22
C PHE A 175 3.23 15.95 -39.68
N ALA A 176 2.83 14.72 -40.01
CA ALA A 176 2.70 14.26 -41.39
C ALA A 176 1.65 15.09 -42.14
N ALA A 177 0.47 15.31 -41.56
CA ALA A 177 -0.58 16.12 -42.16
C ALA A 177 -0.15 17.59 -42.35
N ARG A 178 0.52 18.18 -41.35
CA ARG A 178 1.07 19.56 -41.47
C ARG A 178 2.18 19.65 -42.51
N GLY A 179 3.04 18.63 -42.60
CA GLY A 179 4.10 18.55 -43.61
C GLY A 179 3.55 18.54 -45.03
N ALA A 180 2.50 17.75 -45.27
CA ALA A 180 1.79 17.72 -46.56
C ALA A 180 1.15 19.08 -46.89
N ALA A 181 0.47 19.71 -45.93
CA ALA A 181 -0.14 21.03 -46.14
C ALA A 181 0.88 22.15 -46.44
N ARG A 182 2.11 22.01 -45.93
CA ARG A 182 3.22 22.97 -46.13
C ARG A 182 4.19 22.59 -47.25
N ALA A 183 3.91 21.53 -48.01
CA ALA A 183 4.77 21.05 -49.08
C ALA A 183 5.09 22.16 -50.12
N ARG A 184 4.11 23.01 -50.43
CA ARG A 184 4.29 24.16 -51.35
C ARG A 184 5.24 25.23 -50.80
N GLU A 185 5.17 25.53 -49.49
CA GLU A 185 6.10 26.46 -48.82
C GLU A 185 7.54 25.92 -48.88
N PHE A 186 7.72 24.63 -48.59
CA PHE A 186 9.04 23.99 -48.65
C PHE A 186 9.60 23.92 -50.07
N ALA A 187 8.78 23.67 -51.07
CA ALA A 187 9.18 23.68 -52.48
C ALA A 187 9.62 25.08 -52.95
N ILE A 188 8.92 26.14 -52.54
CA ILE A 188 9.29 27.53 -52.84
C ILE A 188 10.62 27.89 -52.16
N HIS A 189 10.80 27.54 -50.89
CA HIS A 189 12.07 27.80 -50.19
C HIS A 189 13.24 27.01 -50.77
N ALA A 190 13.02 25.76 -51.19
CA ALA A 190 14.03 24.97 -51.88
C ALA A 190 14.42 25.59 -53.23
N ALA A 191 13.44 26.12 -53.98
CA ALA A 191 13.70 26.82 -55.26
C ALA A 191 14.49 28.13 -55.09
N VAL A 192 14.39 28.78 -53.92
CA VAL A 192 15.17 29.99 -53.56
C VAL A 192 16.52 29.64 -52.92
N GLY A 193 16.85 28.35 -52.77
CA GLY A 193 18.18 27.88 -52.33
C GLY A 193 18.29 27.49 -50.85
N ALA A 194 17.18 27.34 -50.12
CA ALA A 194 17.21 26.85 -48.74
C ALA A 194 17.71 25.39 -48.68
N THR A 195 18.65 25.12 -47.78
CA THR A 195 19.17 23.75 -47.60
C THR A 195 18.19 22.89 -46.80
N ARG A 196 18.19 21.58 -47.03
CA ARG A 196 17.34 20.63 -46.28
C ARG A 196 17.51 20.74 -44.76
N GLY A 197 18.74 21.02 -44.30
CA GLY A 197 19.04 21.25 -42.89
C GLY A 197 18.34 22.48 -42.30
N GLN A 198 18.16 23.56 -43.08
CA GLN A 198 17.45 24.77 -42.63
C GLN A 198 15.95 24.50 -42.45
N ILE A 199 15.35 23.72 -43.34
CA ILE A 199 13.94 23.31 -43.25
C ILE A 199 13.74 22.41 -42.03
N ILE A 200 14.59 21.39 -41.86
CA ILE A 200 14.53 20.47 -40.70
C ILE A 200 14.72 21.23 -39.38
N LYS A 201 15.67 22.17 -39.32
CA LYS A 201 15.92 22.99 -38.13
C LYS A 201 14.69 23.83 -37.75
N LYS A 202 14.00 24.44 -38.72
CA LYS A 202 12.78 25.22 -38.48
C LYS A 202 11.67 24.34 -37.89
N LEU A 203 11.40 23.16 -38.47
CA LEU A 203 10.40 22.23 -37.94
C LEU A 203 10.77 21.72 -36.54
N LEU A 204 12.03 21.40 -36.29
CA LEU A 204 12.50 20.97 -34.97
C LEU A 204 12.27 22.04 -33.91
N ILE A 205 12.54 23.32 -34.21
CA ILE A 205 12.30 24.42 -33.27
C ILE A 205 10.79 24.58 -33.01
N GLU A 206 9.95 24.57 -34.05
CA GLU A 206 8.49 24.66 -33.89
C GLU A 206 7.95 23.50 -33.03
N SER A 207 8.38 22.26 -33.30
CA SER A 207 7.97 21.08 -32.52
C SER A 207 8.50 21.11 -31.09
N PHE A 208 9.73 21.58 -30.87
CA PHE A 208 10.32 21.68 -29.53
C PHE A 208 9.60 22.72 -28.66
N VAL A 209 9.19 23.85 -29.23
CA VAL A 209 8.39 24.86 -28.50
C VAL A 209 7.05 24.28 -28.06
N VAL A 210 6.37 23.54 -28.96
CA VAL A 210 5.11 22.86 -28.61
C VAL A 210 5.33 21.82 -27.51
N ALA A 211 6.41 21.03 -27.58
CA ALA A 211 6.75 20.04 -26.57
C ALA A 211 7.07 20.69 -25.21
N LEU A 212 7.77 21.82 -25.19
CA LEU A 212 8.08 22.57 -23.98
C LEU A 212 6.82 23.10 -23.30
N LEU A 213 5.93 23.73 -24.08
CA LEU A 213 4.66 24.25 -23.57
C LEU A 213 3.74 23.13 -23.10
N GLY A 214 3.63 22.05 -23.88
CA GLY A 214 2.86 20.86 -23.51
C GLY A 214 3.40 20.20 -22.24
N GLY A 215 4.72 20.08 -22.11
CA GLY A 215 5.39 19.56 -20.91
C GLY A 215 5.15 20.44 -19.68
N ALA A 216 5.24 21.76 -19.83
CA ALA A 216 4.97 22.70 -18.75
C ALA A 216 3.50 22.64 -18.29
N LEU A 217 2.55 22.64 -19.22
CA LEU A 217 1.12 22.50 -18.91
C LEU A 217 0.81 21.13 -18.30
N GLY A 218 1.41 20.06 -18.81
CA GLY A 218 1.27 18.71 -18.26
C GLY A 218 1.79 18.61 -16.84
N PHE A 219 2.93 19.25 -16.54
CA PHE A 219 3.46 19.33 -15.18
C PHE A 219 2.54 20.11 -14.24
N LEU A 220 2.04 21.28 -14.66
CA LEU A 220 1.07 22.05 -13.87
C LEU A 220 -0.21 21.26 -13.59
N PHE A 221 -0.70 20.54 -14.60
CA PHE A 221 -1.85 19.65 -14.45
C PHE A 221 -1.56 18.52 -13.47
N ALA A 222 -0.37 17.91 -13.53
CA ALA A 222 0.04 16.88 -12.58
C ALA A 222 0.09 17.41 -11.14
N VAL A 223 0.58 18.63 -10.92
CA VAL A 223 0.58 19.30 -9.61
C VAL A 223 -0.87 19.49 -9.12
N TRP A 224 -1.76 19.96 -9.99
CA TRP A 224 -3.16 20.18 -9.65
C TRP A 224 -3.88 18.86 -9.28
N VAL A 225 -3.70 17.81 -10.09
CA VAL A 225 -4.28 16.48 -9.84
C VAL A 225 -3.73 15.87 -8.55
N ARG A 226 -2.42 15.98 -8.30
CA ARG A 226 -1.81 15.52 -7.04
C ARG A 226 -2.50 16.18 -5.84
N ASN A 227 -2.64 17.51 -5.87
CA ASN A 227 -3.24 18.24 -4.75
C ASN A 227 -4.72 17.88 -4.57
N GLY A 228 -5.47 17.68 -5.65
CA GLY A 228 -6.84 17.18 -5.60
C GLY A 228 -6.94 15.77 -4.98
N LEU A 229 -6.05 14.86 -5.37
CA LEU A 229 -5.99 13.51 -4.80
C LEU A 229 -5.64 13.52 -3.31
N VAL A 230 -4.70 14.37 -2.89
CA VAL A 230 -4.35 14.54 -1.46
C VAL A 230 -5.55 15.09 -0.68
N ALA A 231 -6.29 16.05 -1.23
CA ALA A 231 -7.47 16.62 -0.58
C ALA A 231 -8.64 15.63 -0.46
N LEU A 232 -8.77 14.68 -1.39
CA LEU A 232 -9.77 13.62 -1.36
C LEU A 232 -9.34 12.39 -0.52
N SER A 233 -8.08 12.33 -0.11
CA SER A 233 -7.55 11.21 0.67
C SER A 233 -8.10 11.24 2.10
N PRO A 234 -8.54 10.10 2.67
CA PRO A 234 -8.87 10.02 4.09
C PRO A 234 -7.67 10.47 4.93
N GLY A 235 -7.91 11.34 5.92
CA GLY A 235 -6.85 12.04 6.68
C GLY A 235 -5.84 11.13 7.41
N ASP A 236 -6.16 9.84 7.56
CA ASP A 236 -5.34 8.86 8.26
C ASP A 236 -4.36 8.07 7.36
N VAL A 237 -4.40 8.26 6.03
CA VAL A 237 -3.48 7.54 5.11
C VAL A 237 -2.20 8.35 4.92
N SER A 238 -1.31 8.25 5.92
CA SER A 238 -0.03 8.99 6.05
C SER A 238 0.82 9.09 4.76
N ARG A 239 0.85 8.03 3.93
CA ARG A 239 1.75 7.95 2.76
C ARG A 239 1.33 8.79 1.54
N PHE A 240 0.07 9.23 1.42
CA PHE A 240 -0.33 10.06 0.26
C PHE A 240 0.24 11.48 0.34
N GLN A 241 0.48 12.00 1.54
CA GLN A 241 1.06 13.33 1.73
C GLN A 241 2.54 13.38 1.32
N GLU A 242 3.22 12.23 1.30
CA GLU A 242 4.63 12.08 0.92
C GLU A 242 4.86 11.96 -0.60
N VAL A 243 3.79 11.84 -1.40
CA VAL A 243 3.90 11.82 -2.87
C VAL A 243 4.53 13.14 -3.32
N SER A 244 5.73 13.09 -3.87
CA SER A 244 6.47 14.28 -4.29
C SER A 244 6.96 14.14 -5.73
N PHE A 245 7.29 15.27 -6.35
CA PHE A 245 7.90 15.28 -7.67
C PHE A 245 9.41 15.06 -7.52
N ASP A 246 9.87 13.85 -7.83
CA ASP A 246 11.30 13.54 -7.85
C ASP A 246 11.96 14.22 -9.08
N PRO A 247 13.00 15.05 -8.89
CA PRO A 247 13.72 15.68 -9.99
C PRO A 247 14.28 14.71 -11.04
N ARG A 248 14.64 13.48 -10.64
CA ARG A 248 15.12 12.43 -11.55
C ARG A 248 14.01 11.94 -12.47
N VAL A 249 12.79 11.81 -11.94
CA VAL A 249 11.61 11.43 -12.73
C VAL A 249 11.24 12.56 -13.68
N LEU A 250 11.27 13.81 -13.23
CA LEU A 250 11.04 14.97 -14.10
C LEU A 250 12.07 15.05 -15.24
N GLY A 251 13.36 14.85 -14.93
CA GLY A 251 14.43 14.80 -15.93
C GLY A 251 14.24 13.66 -16.93
N PHE A 252 13.84 12.47 -16.46
CA PHE A 252 13.50 11.33 -17.31
C PHE A 252 12.30 11.64 -18.21
N THR A 253 11.21 12.21 -17.67
CA THR A 253 10.03 12.62 -18.45
C THR A 253 10.39 13.66 -19.50
N PHE A 254 11.22 14.64 -19.16
CA PHE A 254 11.71 15.64 -20.12
C PHE A 254 12.55 15.01 -21.24
N LEU A 255 13.44 14.08 -20.90
CA LEU A 255 14.23 13.34 -21.88
C LEU A 255 13.34 12.55 -22.84
N VAL A 256 12.37 11.81 -22.30
CA VAL A 256 11.41 11.03 -23.10
C VAL A 256 10.57 11.93 -24.00
N ALA A 257 10.06 13.05 -23.49
CA ALA A 257 9.32 14.04 -24.29
C ALA A 257 10.18 14.64 -25.41
N SER A 258 11.46 14.93 -25.13
CA SER A 258 12.40 15.46 -26.11
C SER A 258 12.71 14.44 -27.21
N VAL A 259 13.03 13.20 -26.83
CA VAL A 259 13.32 12.10 -27.75
C VAL A 259 12.12 11.79 -28.64
N THR A 260 10.91 11.73 -28.07
CA THR A 260 9.68 11.48 -28.84
C THR A 260 9.38 12.63 -29.81
N THR A 261 9.53 13.89 -29.40
CA THR A 261 9.37 15.05 -30.27
C THR A 261 10.36 15.03 -31.44
N VAL A 262 11.62 14.66 -31.17
CA VAL A 262 12.66 14.55 -32.20
C VAL A 262 12.35 13.40 -33.16
N LEU A 263 12.08 12.19 -32.66
CA LEU A 263 11.83 11.01 -33.50
C LEU A 263 10.60 11.18 -34.39
N PHE A 264 9.47 11.57 -33.81
CA PHE A 264 8.19 11.68 -34.53
C PHE A 264 8.02 13.01 -35.26
N GLY A 265 8.78 14.05 -34.89
CA GLY A 265 8.87 15.31 -35.65
C GLY A 265 9.82 15.24 -36.85
N LEU A 266 10.92 14.49 -36.76
CA LEU A 266 11.87 14.32 -37.87
C LEU A 266 11.33 13.44 -38.99
N TRP A 267 10.58 12.40 -38.66
CA TRP A 267 10.09 11.43 -39.64
C TRP A 267 9.31 12.06 -40.82
N PRO A 268 8.26 12.87 -40.59
CA PRO A 268 7.55 13.55 -41.67
C PRO A 268 8.34 14.70 -42.29
N ALA A 269 9.23 15.37 -41.53
CA ALA A 269 10.13 16.40 -42.07
C ALA A 269 11.09 15.82 -43.12
N TRP A 270 11.61 14.62 -42.85
CA TRP A 270 12.48 13.88 -43.75
C TRP A 270 11.75 13.41 -44.99
N GLN A 271 10.53 12.85 -44.86
CA GLN A 271 9.69 12.47 -46.00
C GLN A 271 9.32 13.68 -46.88
N ALA A 272 8.89 14.80 -46.28
CA ALA A 272 8.55 16.01 -47.02
C ALA A 272 9.75 16.60 -47.77
N SER A 273 10.96 16.50 -47.20
CA SER A 273 12.20 16.96 -47.84
C SER A 273 12.69 16.10 -49.01
N HIS A 274 12.18 14.87 -49.14
CA HIS A 274 12.47 13.93 -50.23
C HIS A 274 11.38 13.91 -51.32
N ALA A 275 10.27 14.63 -51.13
CA ALA A 275 9.27 14.78 -52.16
C ALA A 275 9.87 15.57 -53.35
N ASP A 276 9.80 14.98 -54.53
CA ASP A 276 10.49 15.50 -55.72
C ASP A 276 9.86 16.82 -56.18
N VAL A 277 10.65 17.88 -56.18
CA VAL A 277 10.21 19.27 -56.46
C VAL A 277 9.60 19.39 -57.86
N GLN A 278 10.01 18.53 -58.80
CA GLN A 278 9.47 18.49 -60.16
C GLN A 278 8.06 17.86 -60.26
N VAL A 279 7.67 17.01 -59.31
CA VAL A 279 6.33 16.39 -59.27
C VAL A 279 5.33 17.35 -58.60
N ALA A 280 5.75 18.00 -57.51
CA ALA A 280 4.89 18.93 -56.75
C ALA A 280 4.46 20.19 -57.54
N LEU A 281 5.21 20.60 -58.57
CA LEU A 281 4.87 21.73 -59.46
C LEU A 281 3.96 21.34 -60.63
N LYS A 282 3.89 20.04 -61.00
CA LYS A 282 3.03 19.52 -62.08
C LYS A 282 1.63 19.08 -61.60
N GLU A 283 1.47 18.76 -60.31
CA GLU A 283 0.22 18.27 -59.71
C GLU A 283 -0.87 19.34 -59.49
N GLY A 284 -0.65 20.58 -59.95
CA GLY A 284 -1.61 21.67 -59.77
C GLY A 284 -2.95 21.54 -60.50
N SER A 285 -3.20 20.51 -61.32
CA SER A 285 -4.42 20.44 -62.15
C SER A 285 -5.22 19.14 -62.16
N SER A 286 -4.86 18.08 -61.43
CA SER A 286 -5.75 16.90 -61.32
C SER A 286 -5.49 16.03 -60.09
N GLY A 287 -6.46 15.99 -59.16
CA GLY A 287 -6.68 14.88 -58.22
C GLY A 287 -5.50 14.48 -57.32
N SER A 288 -5.10 15.36 -56.40
CA SER A 288 -4.09 15.10 -55.38
C SER A 288 -4.52 13.99 -54.40
N GLY A 289 -3.96 12.79 -54.55
CA GLY A 289 -3.97 11.75 -53.53
C GLY A 289 -2.57 11.53 -52.99
N ASP A 290 -2.43 11.34 -51.66
CA ASP A 290 -1.15 10.98 -51.03
C ASP A 290 -0.44 9.84 -51.81
N PRO A 291 0.90 9.84 -51.92
CA PRO A 291 1.65 8.72 -52.46
C PRO A 291 1.22 7.40 -51.77
N PRO A 292 1.11 6.26 -52.49
CA PRO A 292 0.63 5.01 -51.91
C PRO A 292 1.39 4.54 -50.66
N SER A 293 2.69 4.88 -50.57
CA SER A 293 3.55 4.60 -49.41
C SER A 293 3.22 5.47 -48.20
N ALA A 294 2.94 6.77 -48.40
CA ALA A 294 2.55 7.70 -47.34
C ALA A 294 1.15 7.36 -46.79
N LYS A 295 0.22 6.98 -47.67
CA LYS A 295 -1.11 6.48 -47.28
C LYS A 295 -1.01 5.21 -46.44
N ARG A 296 -0.24 4.20 -46.88
CA ARG A 296 -0.03 2.95 -46.12
C ARG A 296 0.62 3.18 -44.76
N ALA A 297 1.57 4.11 -44.66
CA ALA A 297 2.21 4.45 -43.38
C ALA A 297 1.20 5.06 -42.39
N ARG A 298 0.34 5.97 -42.87
CA ARG A 298 -0.73 6.58 -42.05
C ARG A 298 -1.78 5.55 -41.63
N ASP A 299 -2.17 4.65 -42.54
CA ASP A 299 -3.11 3.57 -42.23
C ASP A 299 -2.55 2.64 -41.14
N TRP A 300 -1.27 2.26 -41.21
CA TRP A 300 -0.61 1.48 -40.16
C TRP A 300 -0.49 2.22 -38.81
N LEU A 301 -0.21 3.53 -38.84
CA LEU A 301 -0.21 4.36 -37.62
C LEU A 301 -1.60 4.35 -36.96
N VAL A 302 -2.67 4.56 -37.73
CA VAL A 302 -4.05 4.52 -37.21
C VAL A 302 -4.40 3.11 -36.70
N ILE A 303 -4.04 2.05 -37.43
CA ILE A 303 -4.28 0.67 -36.97
C ILE A 303 -3.55 0.40 -35.66
N SER A 304 -2.28 0.79 -35.54
CA SER A 304 -1.51 0.61 -34.29
C SER A 304 -2.09 1.43 -33.13
N GLU A 305 -2.56 2.64 -33.38
CA GLU A 305 -3.23 3.47 -32.38
C GLU A 305 -4.52 2.81 -31.87
N ILE A 306 -5.36 2.32 -32.78
CA ILE A 306 -6.59 1.59 -32.42
C ILE A 306 -6.23 0.30 -31.65
N ALA A 307 -5.21 -0.43 -32.09
CA ALA A 307 -4.75 -1.65 -31.44
C ALA A 307 -4.17 -1.41 -30.04
N LEU A 308 -3.58 -0.24 -29.77
CA LEU A 308 -3.05 0.14 -28.45
C LEU A 308 -4.13 0.72 -27.53
N THR A 309 -5.08 1.47 -28.07
CA THR A 309 -6.17 2.10 -27.30
C THR A 309 -7.20 1.09 -26.82
N LEU A 310 -7.55 0.09 -27.64
CA LEU A 310 -8.54 -0.93 -27.29
C LEU A 310 -8.18 -1.70 -26.00
N PRO A 311 -6.96 -2.27 -25.83
CA PRO A 311 -6.56 -2.92 -24.59
C PRO A 311 -6.59 -1.99 -23.38
N LEU A 312 -6.16 -0.74 -23.53
CA LEU A 312 -6.19 0.25 -22.43
C LEU A 312 -7.62 0.56 -22.01
N LEU A 313 -8.53 0.73 -22.97
CA LEU A 313 -9.94 0.98 -22.70
C LEU A 313 -10.59 -0.21 -21.99
N VAL A 314 -10.31 -1.43 -22.45
CA VAL A 314 -10.78 -2.67 -21.81
C VAL A 314 -10.22 -2.80 -20.39
N ALA A 315 -8.92 -2.55 -20.19
CA ALA A 315 -8.28 -2.59 -18.88
C ALA A 315 -8.88 -1.54 -17.93
N ALA A 316 -9.06 -0.30 -18.38
CA ALA A 316 -9.71 0.76 -17.60
C ALA A 316 -11.16 0.39 -17.22
N GLY A 317 -11.93 -0.13 -18.18
CA GLY A 317 -13.29 -0.62 -17.94
C GLY A 317 -13.33 -1.78 -16.93
N LEU A 318 -12.38 -2.71 -17.00
CA LEU A 318 -12.23 -3.81 -16.03
C LEU A 318 -11.86 -3.30 -14.64
N VAL A 319 -10.97 -2.30 -14.53
CA VAL A 319 -10.61 -1.69 -13.25
C VAL A 319 -11.82 -0.99 -12.63
N LEU A 320 -12.55 -0.19 -13.41
CA LEU A 320 -13.78 0.48 -12.95
C LEU A 320 -14.85 -0.54 -12.54
N LYS A 321 -15.03 -1.61 -13.32
CA LYS A 321 -15.96 -2.70 -13.01
C LYS A 321 -15.55 -3.44 -11.74
N SER A 322 -14.27 -3.74 -11.57
CA SER A 322 -13.74 -4.40 -10.37
C SER A 322 -13.89 -3.51 -9.15
N PHE A 323 -13.60 -2.21 -9.27
CA PHE A 323 -13.80 -1.24 -8.21
C PHE A 323 -15.27 -1.10 -7.82
N SER A 324 -16.17 -0.99 -8.81
CA SER A 324 -17.61 -0.96 -8.57
C SER A 324 -18.11 -2.24 -7.88
N ARG A 325 -17.61 -3.41 -8.29
CA ARG A 325 -17.90 -4.69 -7.62
C ARG A 325 -17.38 -4.74 -6.18
N LEU A 326 -16.19 -4.21 -5.93
CA LEU A 326 -15.61 -4.14 -4.58
C LEU A 326 -16.44 -3.22 -3.67
N GLN A 327 -16.98 -2.11 -4.21
CA GLN A 327 -17.87 -1.22 -3.46
C GLN A 327 -19.22 -1.87 -3.14
N SER A 328 -19.69 -2.79 -3.98
CA SER A 328 -20.94 -3.54 -3.75
C SER A 328 -20.72 -4.91 -3.11
N LEU A 329 -19.48 -5.24 -2.70
CA LEU A 329 -19.19 -6.54 -2.12
C LEU A 329 -19.93 -6.67 -0.79
N SER A 330 -20.71 -7.74 -0.64
CA SER A 330 -21.27 -8.07 0.67
C SER A 330 -20.12 -8.42 1.62
N LEU A 331 -19.94 -7.61 2.66
CA LEU A 331 -18.88 -7.82 3.66
C LEU A 331 -19.23 -8.96 4.63
N GLY A 332 -20.41 -9.57 4.51
CA GLY A 332 -20.95 -10.50 5.51
C GLY A 332 -21.51 -9.81 6.75
N TYR A 333 -21.42 -8.48 6.84
CA TYR A 333 -21.99 -7.61 7.88
C TYR A 333 -22.42 -6.26 7.30
N GLU A 334 -23.20 -5.48 8.04
CA GLU A 334 -23.67 -4.14 7.65
C GLU A 334 -22.83 -3.04 8.32
N PRO A 335 -21.96 -2.31 7.58
CA PRO A 335 -21.13 -1.26 8.15
C PRO A 335 -21.86 0.08 8.33
N ARG A 336 -23.04 0.29 7.74
CA ARG A 336 -23.77 1.57 7.85
C ARG A 336 -24.34 1.75 9.24
N ALA A 337 -24.17 2.96 9.79
CA ALA A 337 -24.56 3.32 11.16
C ALA A 337 -23.89 2.46 12.24
N LEU A 338 -22.72 1.88 11.94
CA LEU A 338 -21.88 1.19 12.92
C LEU A 338 -20.82 2.16 13.45
N PHE A 339 -20.79 2.34 14.76
CA PHE A 339 -19.71 3.06 15.44
C PHE A 339 -18.80 2.05 16.13
N THR A 340 -17.49 2.12 15.85
CA THR A 340 -16.50 1.25 16.48
C THR A 340 -15.56 2.07 17.35
N ALA A 341 -15.19 1.51 18.49
CA ALA A 341 -14.19 2.06 19.37
C ALA A 341 -13.32 0.94 19.91
N ARG A 342 -12.01 1.20 20.02
CA ARG A 342 -11.06 0.27 20.61
C ARG A 342 -10.62 0.80 21.97
N PHE A 343 -10.58 -0.10 22.93
CA PHE A 343 -10.02 0.16 24.25
C PHE A 343 -9.15 -1.01 24.67
N GLU A 344 -8.26 -0.76 25.62
CA GLU A 344 -7.42 -1.79 26.22
C GLU A 344 -7.61 -1.77 27.73
N LEU A 345 -7.79 -2.95 28.31
CA LEU A 345 -7.95 -3.11 29.76
C LEU A 345 -6.57 -3.27 30.40
N PRO A 346 -6.21 -2.43 31.41
CA PRO A 346 -4.98 -2.62 32.17
C PRO A 346 -4.93 -4.01 32.82
N TRP A 347 -3.99 -4.84 32.38
CA TRP A 347 -3.91 -6.24 32.78
C TRP A 347 -3.69 -6.43 34.29
N ARG A 348 -3.12 -5.44 34.99
CA ARG A 348 -2.91 -5.47 36.44
C ARG A 348 -4.21 -5.32 37.23
N ILE A 349 -5.13 -4.48 36.74
CA ILE A 349 -6.44 -4.25 37.34
C ILE A 349 -7.39 -5.38 36.92
N TYR A 350 -7.50 -5.60 35.61
CA TYR A 350 -8.36 -6.61 34.97
C TYR A 350 -7.59 -7.91 34.74
N ASN A 351 -7.16 -8.52 35.84
CA ASN A 351 -6.24 -9.67 35.86
C ASN A 351 -6.93 -11.03 35.90
N ASN A 352 -8.27 -11.07 35.85
CA ASN A 352 -9.04 -12.31 35.83
C ASN A 352 -10.32 -12.14 35.00
N ARG A 353 -10.93 -13.27 34.64
CA ARG A 353 -12.10 -13.31 33.76
C ARG A 353 -13.32 -12.60 34.37
N GLU A 354 -13.57 -12.79 35.66
CA GLU A 354 -14.72 -12.22 36.37
C GLU A 354 -14.74 -10.68 36.33
N LYS A 355 -13.59 -10.04 36.56
CA LYS A 355 -13.46 -8.58 36.46
C LYS A 355 -13.70 -8.08 35.03
N ILE A 356 -13.19 -8.80 34.03
CA ILE A 356 -13.37 -8.46 32.62
C ILE A 356 -14.84 -8.58 32.23
N ASP A 357 -15.52 -9.66 32.64
CA ASP A 357 -16.94 -9.87 32.35
C ASP A 357 -17.82 -8.83 33.07
N THR A 358 -17.50 -8.50 34.31
CA THR A 358 -18.20 -7.45 35.08
C THR A 358 -18.08 -6.08 34.41
N PHE A 359 -16.87 -5.73 33.96
CA PHE A 359 -16.64 -4.50 33.20
C PHE A 359 -17.39 -4.51 31.87
N GLY A 360 -17.29 -5.61 31.11
CA GLY A 360 -17.95 -5.74 29.82
C GLY A 360 -19.46 -5.59 29.92
N LYS A 361 -20.08 -6.21 30.94
CA LYS A 361 -21.51 -6.06 31.22
C LYS A 361 -21.88 -4.61 31.54
N ALA A 362 -21.17 -3.98 32.49
CA ALA A 362 -21.44 -2.60 32.88
C ALA A 362 -21.23 -1.60 31.72
N LEU A 363 -20.25 -1.86 30.85
CA LEU A 363 -20.01 -1.06 29.64
C LEU A 363 -21.17 -1.19 28.66
N LEU A 364 -21.58 -2.43 28.34
CA LEU A 364 -22.69 -2.69 27.43
C LEU A 364 -24.00 -2.06 27.92
N ASP A 365 -24.30 -2.20 29.21
CA ASP A 365 -25.51 -1.62 29.82
C ASP A 365 -25.53 -0.09 29.69
N LYS A 366 -24.38 0.57 29.92
CA LYS A 366 -24.24 2.02 29.75
C LYS A 366 -24.37 2.46 28.29
N VAL A 367 -23.77 1.72 27.37
CA VAL A 367 -23.82 2.05 25.93
C VAL A 367 -25.24 1.88 25.39
N ARG A 368 -25.96 0.82 25.79
CA ARG A 368 -27.36 0.61 25.41
C ARG A 368 -28.30 1.70 25.92
N ALA A 369 -27.97 2.33 27.04
CA ALA A 369 -28.75 3.44 27.59
C ALA A 369 -28.58 4.77 26.82
N ILE A 370 -27.61 4.87 25.90
CA ILE A 370 -27.40 6.08 25.10
C ILE A 370 -28.53 6.20 24.05
N PRO A 371 -29.27 7.32 24.00
CA PRO A 371 -30.32 7.52 23.01
C PRO A 371 -29.81 7.32 21.58
N GLY A 372 -30.52 6.53 20.78
CA GLY A 372 -30.16 6.22 19.39
C GLY A 372 -29.30 4.97 19.21
N VAL A 373 -28.75 4.39 20.28
CA VAL A 373 -28.11 3.07 20.23
C VAL A 373 -29.18 1.99 20.13
N GLN A 374 -29.11 1.16 19.08
CA GLN A 374 -30.04 0.04 18.88
C GLN A 374 -29.53 -1.25 19.52
N ASN A 375 -28.25 -1.56 19.32
CA ASN A 375 -27.59 -2.76 19.83
C ASN A 375 -26.16 -2.40 20.25
N ALA A 376 -25.59 -3.16 21.18
CA ALA A 376 -24.21 -2.98 21.61
C ALA A 376 -23.50 -4.32 21.76
N ALA A 377 -22.24 -4.38 21.35
CA ALA A 377 -21.42 -5.57 21.43
C ALA A 377 -19.97 -5.22 21.77
N ILE A 378 -19.28 -6.21 22.33
CA ILE A 378 -17.83 -6.17 22.52
C ILE A 378 -17.24 -7.36 21.77
N SER A 379 -16.13 -7.13 21.08
CA SER A 379 -15.36 -8.19 20.43
C SER A 379 -13.87 -8.02 20.69
N SER A 380 -13.12 -9.12 20.63
CA SER A 380 -11.67 -9.08 20.79
C SER A 380 -10.96 -8.38 19.63
N ASN A 381 -11.57 -8.37 18.44
CA ASN A 381 -11.04 -7.72 17.24
C ASN A 381 -12.16 -6.96 16.51
N GLY A 382 -11.81 -6.01 15.64
CA GLY A 382 -12.78 -5.41 14.75
C GLY A 382 -13.10 -6.33 13.56
N PRO A 383 -14.26 -6.14 12.89
CA PRO A 383 -14.55 -6.85 11.65
C PRO A 383 -13.38 -6.74 10.66
N LEU A 384 -12.99 -7.86 10.03
CA LEU A 384 -11.90 -7.96 9.04
C LEU A 384 -10.48 -7.66 9.57
N MET A 385 -10.28 -7.52 10.89
CA MET A 385 -8.93 -7.31 11.46
C MET A 385 -8.13 -8.60 11.67
N GLY A 386 -8.76 -9.77 11.51
CA GLY A 386 -8.18 -11.07 11.83
C GLY A 386 -8.34 -11.42 13.32
N GLY A 387 -8.40 -12.71 13.61
CA GLY A 387 -8.60 -13.26 14.96
C GLY A 387 -7.31 -13.71 15.65
N TRP A 388 -7.44 -14.17 16.89
CA TRP A 388 -6.38 -14.95 17.52
C TRP A 388 -6.39 -16.35 16.91
N GLN A 389 -5.27 -16.84 16.39
CA GLN A 389 -5.26 -18.20 15.86
C GLN A 389 -5.36 -19.22 16.98
N THR A 390 -6.33 -20.13 16.90
CA THR A 390 -6.50 -21.23 17.83
C THR A 390 -6.67 -22.55 17.08
N GLY A 391 -6.07 -23.59 17.64
CA GLY A 391 -6.39 -24.96 17.27
C GLY A 391 -7.78 -25.34 17.78
N PHE A 392 -8.53 -26.10 16.99
CA PHE A 392 -9.81 -26.70 17.38
C PHE A 392 -9.96 -28.10 16.79
N TRP A 393 -10.84 -28.89 17.37
CA TRP A 393 -11.23 -30.21 16.88
C TRP A 393 -12.69 -30.49 17.22
N ARG A 394 -13.30 -31.43 16.50
CA ARG A 394 -14.65 -31.91 16.80
C ARG A 394 -14.59 -32.85 18.00
N GLU A 395 -15.44 -32.64 18.99
CA GLU A 395 -15.48 -33.42 20.23
C GLU A 395 -15.68 -34.93 19.98
N GLU A 396 -16.38 -35.28 18.90
CA GLU A 396 -16.60 -36.67 18.46
C GLU A 396 -15.31 -37.40 18.04
N ASN A 397 -14.23 -36.67 17.76
CA ASN A 397 -12.96 -37.24 17.34
C ASN A 397 -11.94 -37.28 18.49
N PRO A 398 -11.02 -38.27 18.52
CA PRO A 398 -9.88 -38.24 19.43
C PRO A 398 -9.10 -36.93 19.28
N ARG A 399 -8.68 -36.35 20.41
CA ARG A 399 -7.92 -35.10 20.40
C ARG A 399 -6.63 -35.30 19.59
N PRO A 400 -6.43 -34.58 18.49
CA PRO A 400 -5.22 -34.69 17.67
C PRO A 400 -4.02 -34.10 18.43
N GLN A 401 -2.81 -34.41 17.96
CA GLN A 401 -1.63 -33.68 18.44
C GLN A 401 -1.76 -32.19 18.08
N PRO A 402 -1.18 -31.27 18.86
CA PRO A 402 -1.30 -29.83 18.59
C PRO A 402 -0.91 -29.43 17.16
N SER A 403 0.07 -30.10 16.56
CA SER A 403 0.51 -29.88 15.17
C SER A 403 -0.54 -30.24 14.11
N ASP A 404 -1.48 -31.12 14.46
CA ASP A 404 -2.46 -31.69 13.55
C ASP A 404 -3.87 -31.11 13.80
N MET A 405 -3.98 -30.13 14.71
CA MET A 405 -5.22 -29.42 14.97
C MET A 405 -5.58 -28.54 13.77
N LEU A 406 -6.89 -28.49 13.46
CA LEU A 406 -7.39 -27.47 12.55
C LEU A 406 -7.18 -26.10 13.21
N ASN A 407 -6.65 -25.15 12.45
CA ASN A 407 -6.43 -23.79 12.95
C ASN A 407 -7.46 -22.84 12.37
N GLY A 408 -7.96 -21.97 13.23
CA GLY A 408 -8.96 -20.98 12.89
C GLY A 408 -8.71 -19.67 13.61
N ASP A 409 -9.17 -18.58 12.99
CA ASP A 409 -9.21 -17.28 13.65
C ASP A 409 -10.34 -17.30 14.69
N LEU A 410 -9.96 -17.19 15.96
CA LEU A 410 -10.88 -17.09 17.09
C LEU A 410 -11.17 -15.62 17.38
N GLU A 411 -12.46 -15.33 17.44
CA GLU A 411 -12.97 -14.07 17.95
C GLU A 411 -13.81 -14.34 19.20
N VAL A 412 -13.52 -13.59 20.27
CA VAL A 412 -14.30 -13.65 21.51
C VAL A 412 -15.25 -12.46 21.50
N VAL A 413 -16.53 -12.74 21.58
CA VAL A 413 -17.60 -11.73 21.47
C VAL A 413 -18.52 -11.76 22.69
N ALA A 414 -19.15 -10.63 22.99
CA ALA A 414 -20.14 -10.48 24.04
C ALA A 414 -21.22 -9.46 23.63
N GLY A 415 -22.37 -9.54 24.28
CA GLY A 415 -23.54 -8.71 23.95
C GLY A 415 -24.18 -9.11 22.64
N ASP A 416 -24.68 -8.13 21.91
CA ASP A 416 -25.57 -8.32 20.75
C ASP A 416 -24.78 -8.42 19.44
N TYR A 417 -23.62 -9.11 19.45
CA TYR A 417 -22.61 -9.04 18.36
C TYR A 417 -23.18 -9.28 16.96
N PHE A 418 -23.85 -10.42 16.76
CA PHE A 418 -24.41 -10.79 15.44
C PHE A 418 -25.56 -9.86 15.01
N GLN A 419 -26.34 -9.34 15.96
CA GLN A 419 -27.44 -8.39 15.69
C GLN A 419 -26.91 -7.00 15.36
N THR A 420 -25.87 -6.55 16.08
CA THR A 420 -25.19 -5.28 15.88
C THR A 420 -24.56 -5.22 14.50
N LEU A 421 -23.87 -6.29 14.10
CA LEU A 421 -23.26 -6.42 12.78
C LEU A 421 -24.24 -6.88 11.68
N LYS A 422 -25.46 -7.29 12.06
CA LYS A 422 -26.47 -7.87 11.16
C LYS A 422 -25.93 -9.04 10.34
N VAL A 423 -25.12 -9.89 10.96
CA VAL A 423 -24.56 -11.09 10.34
C VAL A 423 -25.67 -12.14 10.24
N PRO A 424 -25.98 -12.66 9.05
CA PRO A 424 -27.05 -13.64 8.88
C PRO A 424 -26.64 -15.00 9.46
N LEU A 425 -27.52 -15.59 10.25
CA LEU A 425 -27.35 -16.96 10.75
C LEU A 425 -27.84 -17.96 9.70
N VAL A 426 -26.95 -18.84 9.23
CA VAL A 426 -27.32 -19.87 8.24
C VAL A 426 -28.07 -21.03 8.89
N ARG A 427 -27.59 -21.51 10.04
CA ARG A 427 -28.19 -22.62 10.80
C ARG A 427 -27.82 -22.53 12.28
N GLY A 428 -28.72 -22.99 13.16
CA GLY A 428 -28.47 -23.11 14.60
C GLY A 428 -28.99 -21.92 15.39
N ARG A 429 -28.19 -21.41 16.34
CA ARG A 429 -28.48 -20.22 17.14
C ARG A 429 -27.20 -19.42 17.40
N THR A 430 -27.36 -18.14 17.72
CA THR A 430 -26.24 -17.32 18.24
C THR A 430 -26.00 -17.59 19.74
N PHE A 431 -24.94 -16.97 20.27
CA PHE A 431 -24.71 -16.92 21.72
C PHE A 431 -25.88 -16.22 22.42
N ASN A 432 -26.20 -16.66 23.64
CA ASN A 432 -27.18 -16.03 24.52
C ASN A 432 -26.76 -16.16 26.00
N GLU A 433 -27.55 -15.60 26.90
CA GLU A 433 -27.24 -15.52 28.34
C GLU A 433 -27.05 -16.89 29.04
N ARG A 434 -27.51 -17.99 28.43
CA ARG A 434 -27.34 -19.34 28.97
C ARG A 434 -25.94 -19.90 28.72
N ASP A 435 -25.21 -19.34 27.76
CA ASP A 435 -23.86 -19.75 27.38
C ASP A 435 -22.85 -19.17 28.40
N THR A 436 -22.86 -19.76 29.59
CA THR A 436 -22.03 -19.39 30.72
C THR A 436 -20.82 -20.32 30.85
N LYS A 437 -19.85 -19.95 31.68
CA LYS A 437 -18.66 -20.77 31.98
C LYS A 437 -19.01 -22.19 32.50
N ASP A 438 -20.18 -22.34 33.11
CA ASP A 438 -20.64 -23.57 33.76
C ASP A 438 -21.60 -24.38 32.85
N SER A 439 -21.90 -23.85 31.65
CA SER A 439 -22.71 -24.52 30.62
C SER A 439 -21.84 -25.27 29.60
N PRO A 440 -22.41 -26.18 28.79
CA PRO A 440 -21.70 -26.77 27.65
C PRO A 440 -21.10 -25.69 26.75
N ARG A 441 -19.86 -25.88 26.33
CA ARG A 441 -19.15 -24.89 25.50
C ARG A 441 -19.79 -24.80 24.12
N VAL A 442 -20.02 -23.57 23.65
CA VAL A 442 -20.59 -23.29 22.34
C VAL A 442 -19.58 -22.55 21.49
N ILE A 443 -19.46 -22.92 20.22
CA ILE A 443 -18.66 -22.23 19.21
C ILE A 443 -19.57 -22.00 18.00
N ILE A 444 -19.40 -20.85 17.35
CA ILE A 444 -20.02 -20.54 16.06
C ILE A 444 -18.90 -20.56 15.03
N ILE A 445 -19.09 -21.30 13.95
CA ILE A 445 -18.15 -21.42 12.84
C ILE A 445 -18.73 -20.73 11.61
N ASP A 446 -17.85 -20.27 10.72
CA ASP A 446 -18.26 -19.80 9.40
C ASP A 446 -18.51 -20.98 8.44
N GLN A 447 -18.98 -20.68 7.23
CA GLN A 447 -19.33 -21.68 6.21
C GLN A 447 -18.11 -22.35 5.55
N ALA A 448 -16.90 -21.76 5.66
CA ALA A 448 -15.69 -22.31 5.08
C ALA A 448 -15.05 -23.41 5.97
N MET A 449 -15.46 -23.47 7.23
CA MET A 449 -15.16 -24.56 8.19
C MET A 449 -16.22 -25.66 8.19
#